data_AF-A0A2G9YGY6-F1
#
_entry.id   AF-A0A2G9YGY6-F1
#
_cell.length_a   1.000
_cell.length_b   1.000
_cell.length_c   1.000
_cell.angle_alpha   90.00
_cell.angle_beta   90.00
_cell.angle_gamma   90.00
#
_symmetry.space_group_name_H-M   'P 1'
#
loop_
_entity.id
_entity.type
_entity.pdbx_description
1 polymer ?
#
loop_
_entity_poly.entity_id
_entity_poly.type
_entity_poly.pdbx_seq_one_letter_code
_entity_poly.pdbx_strand_id
1 'polypeptide(L)'
;TFENKVLSGLILAQEKNPIVIINESSNAKPGQAIDTFIYDVKAKGRAILLSEQDLKEISEIYFTKELTEDQKFLSESIKINPLVGAIDESLNTAKLSLDISGKIYKDLETRFVKDQLKGRPVQEVEKSFSELSQISKAKIKIIPSFIKNLPQDINKIELKLNFD
;
A
#
# COMPACT_ATOMS: atom_id res chain seq x y z
N THR A 1 19.02 2.69 -16.65
CA THR A 1 17.80 2.49 -15.84
C THR A 1 17.09 3.82 -15.77
N PHE A 2 15.81 3.89 -16.12
CA PHE A 2 15.03 5.11 -15.91
C PHE A 2 15.03 5.38 -14.40
N GLU A 3 15.78 6.38 -13.95
CA GLU A 3 15.73 6.79 -12.54
C GLU A 3 14.33 7.30 -12.25
N ASN A 4 13.76 6.82 -11.14
CA ASN A 4 12.41 7.08 -10.65
C ASN A 4 12.24 8.53 -10.15
N LYS A 5 12.77 9.50 -10.89
CA LYS A 5 12.57 10.92 -10.67
C LYS A 5 11.47 11.37 -11.63
N VAL A 6 10.48 12.09 -11.10
CA VAL A 6 9.83 13.27 -11.70
C VAL A 6 8.29 13.29 -11.71
N LEU A 7 7.52 12.23 -11.44
CA LEU A 7 6.05 12.37 -11.45
C LEU A 7 5.40 11.93 -10.14
N SER A 8 5.16 12.91 -9.25
CA SER A 8 4.43 12.70 -8.00
C SER A 8 3.06 12.08 -8.26
N GLY A 9 2.72 11.01 -7.55
CA GLY A 9 1.44 10.30 -7.67
C GLY A 9 1.39 9.28 -8.82
N LEU A 10 2.51 9.03 -9.52
CA LEU A 10 2.61 7.96 -10.51
C LEU A 10 3.61 6.90 -10.07
N ILE A 11 3.25 5.63 -10.28
CA ILE A 11 4.10 4.47 -10.08
C ILE A 11 4.56 3.96 -11.45
N LEU A 12 5.88 3.85 -11.63
CA LEU A 12 6.46 3.16 -12.78
C LEU A 12 6.18 1.66 -12.64
N ALA A 13 5.39 1.12 -13.55
CA ALA A 13 5.18 -0.32 -13.61
C ALA A 13 6.50 -0.97 -14.08
N GLN A 14 7.00 -1.95 -13.32
CA GLN A 14 8.26 -2.57 -13.69
C GLN A 14 8.09 -3.32 -15.01
N GLU A 15 8.83 -2.87 -16.02
CA GLU A 15 8.85 -3.48 -17.34
C GLU A 15 10.08 -4.36 -17.52
N LYS A 16 9.89 -5.52 -18.16
CA LYS A 16 10.99 -6.31 -18.73
C LYS A 16 11.32 -5.92 -20.17
N ASN A 17 10.78 -4.80 -20.67
CA ASN A 17 11.00 -4.43 -22.06
C ASN A 17 12.43 -3.94 -22.29
N PRO A 18 13.12 -4.47 -23.30
CA PRO A 18 14.45 -4.01 -23.64
C PRO A 18 14.37 -2.58 -24.19
N ILE A 19 15.33 -1.74 -23.80
CA ILE A 19 15.64 -0.51 -24.53
C ILE A 19 16.00 -0.95 -25.95
N VAL A 20 15.27 -0.46 -26.96
CA VAL A 20 15.51 -0.82 -28.35
C VAL A 20 16.46 0.19 -28.97
N ILE A 21 17.58 -0.27 -29.50
CA ILE A 21 18.48 0.58 -30.26
C ILE A 21 17.87 0.78 -31.65
N ILE A 22 17.62 2.03 -32.01
CA ILE A 22 16.98 2.42 -33.28
C ILE A 22 18.00 2.89 -34.32
N ASN A 23 19.18 3.33 -33.89
CA ASN A 23 20.27 3.67 -34.80
C ASN A 23 21.62 3.59 -34.06
N GLU A 24 22.65 3.10 -34.74
CA GLU A 24 24.04 3.13 -34.30
C GLU A 24 24.90 3.58 -35.47
N SER A 25 25.74 4.58 -35.24
CA SER A 25 26.67 5.06 -36.25
C SER A 25 28.00 5.42 -35.63
N SER A 26 29.07 5.18 -36.39
CA SER A 26 30.41 5.64 -36.04
C SER A 26 31.05 6.31 -37.25
N ASN A 27 31.88 7.32 -36.98
CA ASN A 27 32.76 7.90 -38.00
C ASN A 27 34.03 7.05 -38.26
N ALA A 28 34.24 5.95 -37.51
CA ALA A 28 35.39 5.07 -37.64
C ALA A 28 34.97 3.62 -37.94
N LYS A 29 35.76 2.93 -38.76
CA LYS A 29 35.57 1.50 -39.06
C LYS A 29 36.45 0.63 -38.15
N PRO A 30 36.06 -0.64 -37.89
CA PRO A 30 36.91 -1.57 -37.16
C PRO A 30 38.31 -1.68 -37.80
N GLY A 31 39.35 -1.48 -36.99
CA GLY A 31 40.76 -1.53 -37.43
C GLY A 31 41.32 -0.24 -38.03
N GLN A 32 40.53 0.82 -38.15
CA GLN A 32 41.02 2.11 -38.62
C GLN A 32 41.78 2.85 -37.51
N ALA A 33 43.04 3.20 -37.77
CA ALA A 33 43.80 4.09 -36.90
C ALA A 33 43.31 5.53 -37.08
N ILE A 34 42.69 6.09 -36.04
CA ILE A 34 42.16 7.44 -35.99
C ILE A 34 42.36 8.01 -34.58
N ASP A 35 42.75 9.27 -34.48
CA ASP A 35 43.06 9.92 -33.19
C ASP A 35 41.83 10.09 -32.29
N THR A 36 40.64 10.26 -32.88
CA THR A 36 39.37 10.37 -32.15
C THR A 36 38.21 9.90 -33.03
N PHE A 37 37.33 9.06 -32.47
CA PHE A 37 36.10 8.65 -33.14
C PHE A 37 34.87 9.06 -32.32
N ILE A 38 33.75 9.26 -33.03
CA ILE A 38 32.44 9.56 -32.49
C ILE A 38 31.59 8.30 -32.67
N TYR A 39 30.89 7.92 -31.60
CA TYR A 39 29.93 6.83 -31.60
C TYR A 39 28.57 7.37 -31.17
N ASP A 40 27.64 7.39 -32.10
CA ASP A 40 26.28 7.87 -31.87
C ASP A 40 25.34 6.67 -31.76
N VAL A 41 24.64 6.59 -30.62
CA VAL A 41 23.60 5.60 -30.38
C VAL A 41 22.29 6.33 -30.15
N LYS A 42 21.29 5.96 -30.94
CA LYS A 42 19.92 6.41 -30.74
C LYS A 42 19.10 5.23 -30.22
N ALA A 43 18.52 5.39 -29.05
CA ALA A 43 17.71 4.37 -28.40
C ALA A 43 16.29 4.87 -28.14
N LYS A 44 15.33 3.94 -28.10
CA LYS A 44 13.93 4.18 -27.76
C LYS A 44 13.54 3.30 -26.57
N GLY A 45 13.03 3.94 -25.52
CA GLY A 45 12.40 3.27 -24.38
C GLY A 45 10.91 3.60 -24.34
N ARG A 46 10.13 2.67 -23.79
CA ARG A 46 8.73 2.88 -23.40
C ARG A 46 8.61 2.55 -21.91
N ALA A 47 7.64 3.18 -21.26
CA ALA A 47 7.34 2.97 -19.86
C ALA A 47 5.85 3.17 -19.64
N ILE A 48 5.24 2.29 -18.85
CA ILE A 48 3.89 2.43 -18.35
C ILE A 48 3.93 3.08 -16.96
N LEU A 49 3.20 4.19 -16.84
CA LEU A 49 2.99 4.89 -15.58
C LEU A 49 1.55 4.68 -15.15
N LEU A 50 1.36 4.37 -13.87
CA LEU A 50 0.05 4.11 -13.27
C LEU A 50 -0.24 5.13 -12.17
N SER A 51 -1.47 5.61 -12.07
CA SER A 51 -1.93 6.46 -10.98
C SER A 51 -1.88 5.69 -9.66
N GLU A 52 -1.14 6.22 -8.68
CA GLU A 52 -1.08 5.64 -7.34
C GLU A 52 -2.46 5.65 -6.67
N GLN A 53 -3.23 6.72 -6.89
CA GLN A 53 -4.59 6.87 -6.37
C GLN A 53 -5.51 5.79 -6.95
N ASP A 54 -5.51 5.60 -8.28
CA ASP A 54 -6.40 4.63 -8.94
C ASP A 54 -6.06 3.21 -8.47
N LEU A 55 -4.77 2.90 -8.33
CA LEU A 55 -4.33 1.62 -7.81
C LEU A 55 -4.79 1.40 -6.36
N LYS A 56 -4.75 2.44 -5.52
CA LYS A 56 -5.25 2.38 -4.15
C LYS A 56 -6.76 2.15 -4.11
N GLU A 57 -7.53 2.90 -4.90
CA GLU A 57 -8.99 2.75 -4.97
C GLU A 57 -9.41 1.35 -5.45
N ILE A 58 -8.76 0.84 -6.50
CA ILE A 58 -9.00 -0.53 -7.00
C ILE A 58 -8.65 -1.57 -5.93
N SER A 59 -7.53 -1.37 -5.22
CA SER A 59 -7.11 -2.27 -4.15
C SER A 59 -8.14 -2.31 -3.02
N GLU A 60 -8.60 -1.15 -2.55
CA GLU A 60 -9.62 -1.04 -1.49
C GLU A 60 -10.95 -1.70 -1.90
N ILE A 61 -11.39 -1.50 -3.15
CA ILE A 61 -12.62 -2.14 -3.67
C ILE A 61 -12.49 -3.67 -3.69
N TYR A 62 -11.35 -4.19 -4.14
CA TYR A 62 -11.13 -5.64 -4.22
C TYR A 62 -11.11 -6.26 -2.83
N PHE A 63 -10.35 -5.65 -1.93
CA PHE A 63 -10.13 -6.13 -0.60
C PHE A 63 -11.34 -6.04 0.33
N THR A 64 -12.19 -5.01 0.18
CA THR A 64 -13.42 -4.88 0.98
C THR A 64 -14.36 -6.07 0.77
N LYS A 65 -14.29 -6.77 -0.37
CA LYS A 65 -15.10 -7.97 -0.64
C LYS A 65 -14.68 -9.19 0.18
N GLU A 66 -13.43 -9.23 0.63
CA GLU A 66 -12.85 -10.35 1.37
C GLU A 66 -12.91 -10.12 2.90
N LEU A 67 -13.32 -8.93 3.34
CA LEU A 67 -13.42 -8.59 4.76
C LEU A 67 -14.71 -9.10 5.39
N THR A 68 -14.63 -9.48 6.67
CA THR A 68 -15.81 -9.63 7.52
C THR A 68 -16.35 -8.26 7.96
N GLU A 69 -17.61 -8.19 8.40
CA GLU A 69 -18.24 -6.92 8.83
C GLU A 69 -17.49 -6.20 9.97
N ASP A 70 -16.74 -6.93 10.79
CA ASP A 70 -15.94 -6.39 11.89
C ASP A 70 -14.49 -6.05 11.51
N GLN A 71 -14.13 -6.12 10.22
CA GLN A 71 -12.78 -5.84 9.76
C GLN A 71 -12.73 -4.58 8.88
N LYS A 72 -11.58 -3.91 8.94
CA LYS A 72 -11.24 -2.76 8.09
C LYS A 72 -9.82 -2.90 7.56
N PHE A 73 -9.58 -2.38 6.37
CA PHE A 73 -8.24 -2.24 5.82
C PHE A 73 -7.55 -1.01 6.39
N LEU A 74 -6.26 -1.15 6.69
CA LEU A 74 -5.41 -0.03 7.07
C LEU A 74 -4.83 0.60 5.79
N SER A 75 -5.51 1.61 5.24
CA SER A 75 -5.21 2.19 3.92
C SER A 75 -3.77 2.64 3.74
N GLU A 76 -3.11 3.13 4.80
CA GLU A 76 -1.71 3.56 4.80
C GLU A 76 -0.70 2.41 4.75
N SER A 77 -1.14 1.18 5.01
CA SER A 77 -0.29 -0.01 4.96
C SER A 77 -0.27 -0.69 3.58
N ILE A 78 -1.10 -0.22 2.65
CA ILE A 78 -1.23 -0.79 1.32
C ILE A 78 0.08 -0.59 0.56
N LYS A 79 0.65 -1.70 0.08
CA LYS A 79 1.80 -1.72 -0.82
C LYS A 79 1.37 -2.35 -2.12
N ILE A 80 1.63 -1.65 -3.22
CA ILE A 80 1.25 -2.07 -4.56
C ILE A 80 2.52 -2.16 -5.39
N ASN A 81 2.80 -3.36 -5.90
CA ASN A 81 3.91 -3.63 -6.79
C ASN A 81 3.36 -3.99 -8.17
N PRO A 82 3.22 -3.02 -9.08
CA PRO A 82 2.76 -3.28 -10.43
C PRO A 82 3.86 -3.92 -11.27
N LEU A 83 3.54 -5.06 -11.87
CA LEU A 83 4.37 -5.79 -12.81
C LEU A 83 3.72 -5.75 -14.18
N VAL A 84 4.44 -5.24 -15.17
CA VAL A 84 4.00 -5.31 -16.57
C VAL A 84 4.30 -6.70 -17.09
N GLY A 85 3.25 -7.37 -17.56
CA GLY A 85 3.34 -8.62 -18.29
C GLY A 85 3.62 -8.39 -19.78
N ALA A 86 2.92 -9.11 -20.65
CA ALA A 86 3.03 -8.91 -22.09
C ALA A 86 2.37 -7.59 -22.53
N ILE A 87 3.05 -6.85 -23.40
CA ILE A 87 2.49 -5.71 -24.14
C ILE A 87 2.20 -6.19 -25.56
N ASP A 88 0.96 -6.00 -26.02
CA ASP A 88 0.58 -6.16 -27.41
C ASP A 88 0.53 -4.77 -28.06
N GLU A 89 1.57 -4.45 -28.81
CA GLU A 89 1.67 -3.15 -29.50
C GLU A 89 0.67 -3.02 -30.65
N SER A 90 0.24 -4.14 -31.25
CA SER A 90 -0.70 -4.12 -32.39
C SER A 90 -2.12 -3.78 -31.93
N LEU A 91 -2.49 -4.26 -30.74
CA LEU A 91 -3.77 -3.98 -30.11
C LEU A 91 -3.71 -2.75 -29.18
N ASN A 92 -2.52 -2.19 -28.96
CA ASN A 92 -2.26 -1.14 -27.98
C ASN A 92 -2.78 -1.52 -26.58
N THR A 93 -2.53 -2.77 -26.17
CA THR A 93 -2.94 -3.31 -24.87
C THR A 93 -1.74 -3.80 -24.07
N ALA A 94 -1.82 -3.72 -22.74
CA ALA A 94 -0.83 -4.28 -21.84
C ALA A 94 -1.52 -5.07 -20.74
N LYS A 95 -0.97 -6.25 -20.43
CA LYS A 95 -1.41 -7.03 -19.28
C LYS A 95 -0.62 -6.59 -18.04
N LEU A 96 -1.34 -6.15 -17.01
CA LEU A 96 -0.76 -5.77 -15.72
C LEU A 96 -1.05 -6.86 -14.69
N SER A 97 -0.03 -7.24 -13.92
CA SER A 97 -0.17 -8.04 -12.71
C SER A 97 0.10 -7.12 -11.53
N LEU A 98 -0.82 -7.05 -10.57
CA LEU A 98 -0.64 -6.26 -9.36
C LEU A 98 -0.39 -7.21 -8.20
N ASP A 99 0.77 -7.09 -7.57
CA ASP A 99 1.01 -7.71 -6.27
C ASP A 99 0.68 -6.68 -5.19
N ILE A 100 -0.39 -6.94 -4.45
CA ILE A 100 -0.97 -6.03 -3.48
C ILE A 100 -0.93 -6.68 -2.11
N SER A 101 -0.38 -5.96 -1.12
CA SER A 101 -0.39 -6.38 0.28
C SER A 101 -0.85 -5.24 1.17
N GLY A 102 -1.46 -5.57 2.30
CA GLY A 102 -1.94 -4.60 3.27
C GLY A 102 -2.22 -5.26 4.62
N LYS A 103 -2.25 -4.45 5.68
CA LYS A 103 -2.68 -4.87 7.01
C LYS A 103 -4.19 -4.66 7.13
N ILE A 104 -4.84 -5.59 7.81
CA ILE A 104 -6.24 -5.48 8.24
C ILE A 104 -6.29 -5.32 9.76
N TYR A 105 -7.35 -4.70 10.26
CA TYR A 105 -7.60 -4.59 11.69
C TYR A 105 -9.07 -4.81 11.99
N LYS A 106 -9.36 -5.21 13.24
CA LYS A 106 -10.74 -5.29 13.72
C LYS A 106 -11.26 -3.91 14.07
N ASP A 107 -12.41 -3.56 13.52
CA ASP A 107 -13.09 -2.32 13.84
C ASP A 107 -13.66 -2.37 15.26
N LEU A 108 -12.91 -1.78 16.20
CA LEU A 108 -13.32 -1.70 17.59
C LEU A 108 -14.33 -0.57 17.84
N GLU A 109 -14.53 0.36 16.91
CA GLU A 109 -15.49 1.45 17.10
C GLU A 109 -16.96 1.02 16.94
N THR A 110 -17.20 -0.26 16.62
CA THR A 110 -18.54 -0.80 16.49
C THR A 110 -19.33 -0.71 17.80
N ARG A 111 -20.62 -0.41 17.68
CA ARG A 111 -21.57 -0.39 18.80
C ARG A 111 -21.52 -1.69 19.61
N PHE A 112 -21.31 -2.81 18.92
CA PHE A 112 -21.18 -4.14 19.51
C PHE A 112 -20.06 -4.23 20.54
N VAL A 113 -18.86 -3.75 20.21
CA VAL A 113 -17.72 -3.75 21.16
C VAL A 113 -18.03 -2.87 22.35
N LYS A 114 -18.54 -1.65 22.14
CA LYS A 114 -18.92 -0.75 23.24
C LYS A 114 -19.99 -1.35 24.16
N ASP A 115 -20.96 -2.06 23.59
CA ASP A 115 -22.00 -2.76 24.34
C ASP A 115 -21.45 -3.92 25.19
N GLN A 116 -20.38 -4.59 24.75
CA GLN A 116 -19.68 -5.60 25.55
C GLN A 116 -18.81 -5.00 26.67
N LEU A 117 -18.42 -3.74 26.56
CA LEU A 117 -17.57 -3.06 27.54
C LEU A 117 -18.38 -2.35 28.64
N LYS A 118 -19.60 -1.90 28.34
CA LYS A 118 -20.39 -1.08 29.26
C LYS A 118 -20.56 -1.74 30.64
N GLY A 119 -20.38 -0.94 31.69
CA GLY A 119 -20.52 -1.41 33.07
C GLY A 119 -19.44 -2.35 33.59
N ARG A 120 -18.55 -2.89 32.73
CA ARG A 120 -17.51 -3.84 33.16
C ARG A 120 -16.44 -3.17 34.03
N PRO A 121 -15.86 -3.89 35.00
CA PRO A 121 -14.72 -3.42 35.78
C PRO A 121 -13.52 -3.10 34.89
N VAL A 122 -12.86 -1.98 35.16
CA VAL A 122 -11.75 -1.47 34.35
C VAL A 122 -10.60 -2.46 34.27
N GLN A 123 -10.23 -3.05 35.40
CA GLN A 123 -9.14 -4.03 35.49
C GLN A 123 -9.43 -5.30 34.68
N GLU A 124 -10.70 -5.74 34.65
CA GLU A 124 -11.12 -6.90 33.88
C GLU A 124 -11.01 -6.64 32.39
N VAL A 125 -11.40 -5.44 31.96
CA VAL A 125 -11.30 -5.01 30.57
C VAL A 125 -9.84 -4.87 30.14
N GLU A 126 -8.99 -4.21 30.94
CA GLU A 126 -7.55 -4.10 30.65
C GLU A 126 -6.90 -5.48 30.51
N LYS A 127 -7.21 -6.39 31.42
CA LYS A 127 -6.72 -7.77 31.36
C LYS A 127 -7.19 -8.47 30.09
N SER A 128 -8.49 -8.40 29.77
CA SER A 128 -9.06 -9.04 28.58
C SER A 128 -8.38 -8.57 27.29
N PHE A 129 -8.09 -7.27 27.16
CA PHE A 129 -7.39 -6.75 25.99
C PHE A 129 -5.91 -7.14 25.96
N SER A 130 -5.24 -7.24 27.11
CA SER A 130 -3.83 -7.67 27.18
C SER A 130 -3.63 -9.14 26.81
N GLU A 131 -4.68 -9.96 26.92
CA GLU A 131 -4.66 -11.38 26.56
C GLU A 131 -4.91 -11.61 25.05
N LEU A 132 -5.35 -10.58 24.32
CA LEU A 132 -5.54 -10.68 22.88
C LEU A 132 -4.20 -10.55 22.16
N SER A 133 -3.76 -11.61 21.49
CA SER A 133 -2.50 -11.66 20.73
C SER A 133 -2.38 -10.60 19.63
N GLN A 134 -3.50 -10.04 19.19
CA GLN A 134 -3.57 -8.99 18.17
C GLN A 134 -3.34 -7.58 18.75
N ILE A 135 -3.27 -7.42 20.07
CA ILE A 135 -3.13 -6.14 20.75
C ILE A 135 -1.81 -6.12 21.50
N SER A 136 -0.88 -5.28 21.04
CA SER A 136 0.40 -5.09 21.72
C SER A 136 0.23 -4.36 23.06
N LYS A 137 -0.73 -3.43 23.14
CA LYS A 137 -0.99 -2.63 24.33
C LYS A 137 -2.41 -2.09 24.35
N ALA A 138 -3.05 -2.19 25.52
CA ALA A 138 -4.30 -1.50 25.82
C ALA A 138 -4.10 -0.53 26.99
N LYS A 139 -4.73 0.65 26.90
CA LYS A 139 -4.70 1.65 27.97
C LYS A 139 -6.09 2.25 28.13
N ILE A 140 -6.66 2.15 29.33
CA ILE A 140 -7.94 2.76 29.65
C ILE A 140 -7.69 4.08 30.39
N LYS A 141 -8.30 5.18 29.92
CA LYS A 141 -8.24 6.48 30.58
C LYS A 141 -9.63 6.86 31.07
N ILE A 142 -9.78 7.02 32.39
CA ILE A 142 -11.07 7.36 33.01
C ILE A 142 -10.94 8.66 33.79
N ILE A 143 -11.95 9.51 33.62
CA ILE A 143 -12.05 10.81 34.28
C ILE A 143 -13.46 10.91 34.90
N PRO A 144 -13.56 11.12 36.22
CA PRO A 144 -12.47 11.14 37.21
C PRO A 144 -11.85 9.75 37.45
N SER A 145 -10.56 9.70 37.81
CA SER A 145 -9.78 8.46 37.91
C SER A 145 -10.17 7.51 39.05
N PHE A 146 -11.08 7.92 39.94
CA PHE A 146 -11.57 7.08 41.04
C PHE A 146 -12.67 6.09 40.62
N ILE A 147 -13.20 6.21 39.40
CA ILE A 147 -14.23 5.30 38.88
C ILE A 147 -13.61 3.93 38.57
N LYS A 148 -14.23 2.86 39.10
CA LYS A 148 -13.74 1.47 38.95
C LYS A 148 -14.39 0.68 37.81
N ASN A 149 -15.50 1.17 37.25
CA ASN A 149 -16.28 0.51 36.22
C ASN A 149 -16.45 1.43 35.02
N LEU A 150 -16.50 0.86 33.82
CA LEU A 150 -16.82 1.62 32.62
C LEU A 150 -18.26 2.16 32.68
N PRO A 151 -18.55 3.31 32.04
CA PRO A 151 -19.90 3.87 31.99
C PRO A 151 -20.92 2.87 31.45
N GLN A 152 -22.16 2.97 31.93
CA GLN A 152 -23.29 2.21 31.36
C GLN A 152 -23.74 2.77 30.00
N ASP A 153 -23.54 4.07 29.80
CA ASP A 153 -23.84 4.75 28.55
C ASP A 153 -22.69 4.57 27.56
N ILE A 154 -22.96 3.83 26.47
CA ILE A 154 -21.99 3.55 25.41
C ILE A 154 -21.45 4.81 24.73
N ASN A 155 -22.21 5.92 24.75
CA ASN A 155 -21.77 7.18 24.15
C ASN A 155 -20.64 7.84 24.95
N LYS A 156 -20.44 7.41 26.21
CA LYS A 156 -19.32 7.85 27.06
C LYS A 156 -18.07 6.98 26.92
N ILE A 157 -18.12 5.97 26.06
CA ILE A 157 -16.98 5.08 25.76
C ILE A 157 -16.43 5.45 24.38
N GLU A 158 -15.23 6.03 24.38
CA GLU A 158 -14.46 6.32 23.17
C GLU A 158 -13.34 5.28 23.03
N LEU A 159 -13.22 4.70 21.84
CA LEU A 159 -12.19 3.72 21.51
C LEU A 159 -11.28 4.35 20.48
N LYS A 160 -9.97 4.32 20.71
CA LYS A 160 -8.96 4.83 19.78
C LYS A 160 -7.98 3.74 19.47
N LEU A 161 -7.85 3.44 18.18
CA LEU A 161 -6.87 2.50 17.65
C LEU A 161 -5.63 3.29 17.23
N ASN A 162 -4.46 2.77 17.58
CA ASN A 162 -3.18 3.26 17.09
C ASN A 162 -2.43 2.07 16.49
N PHE A 163 -1.79 2.29 15.35
CA PHE A 163 -1.06 1.27 14.63
C PHE A 163 0.44 1.60 14.63
N ASP A 164 1.26 0.56 14.76
CA ASP A 164 2.72 0.62 14.64
C ASP A 164 3.18 0.45 13.18
#